data_AF-A0AAV1UVI2-F1
#
_entry.id   AF-A0AAV1UVI2-F1
#
_cell.length_a   1.000
_cell.length_b   1.000
_cell.length_c   1.000
_cell.angle_alpha   90.00
_cell.angle_beta   90.00
_cell.angle_gamma   90.00
#
_symmetry.space_group_name_H-M   'P 1'
#
loop_
_entity.id
_entity.type
_entity.pdbx_description
1 polymer ?
#
loop_
_entity_poly.entity_id
_entity_poly.type
_entity_poly.pdbx_seq_one_letter_code
_entity_poly.pdbx_strand_id
1 'polypeptide(L)'
;MMQPIVMEEHHDGRPLGLGVDSHNNRAPVPSSDKLRFLRADSEEAKNGDLLDALEMAERARDRAAAVTEAAERTRREQQGLVERLRQLETAAFCGPHQNESTRARAGLGPSRRQRRRQGMSDFEPDTEEQGRSKGDPPAVKP
;
A
#
# COMPACT_ATOMS: atom_id res chain seq x y z
N MET A 1 -72.10 -31.49 62.50
CA MET A 1 -72.30 -32.87 62.98
C MET A 1 -71.43 -33.77 62.13
N MET A 2 -70.37 -34.33 62.71
CA MET A 2 -69.51 -35.34 62.08
C MET A 2 -70.20 -36.70 62.19
N GLN A 3 -70.22 -37.46 61.10
CA GLN A 3 -70.30 -38.92 61.12
C GLN A 3 -69.40 -39.51 60.02
N PRO A 4 -68.88 -40.74 60.21
CA PRO A 4 -67.54 -41.11 59.79
C PRO A 4 -67.45 -41.85 58.45
N ILE A 5 -66.20 -41.87 57.96
CA ILE A 5 -65.67 -42.64 56.84
C ILE A 5 -65.94 -44.14 57.05
N VAL A 6 -66.62 -44.77 56.10
CA VAL A 6 -66.60 -46.23 55.93
C VAL A 6 -65.67 -46.50 54.76
N MET A 7 -64.52 -47.09 55.06
CA MET A 7 -63.63 -47.65 54.05
C MET A 7 -64.24 -48.95 53.55
N GLU A 8 -64.59 -48.99 52.27
CA GLU A 8 -64.92 -50.23 51.58
C GLU A 8 -64.04 -50.29 50.32
N GLU A 9 -62.90 -50.97 50.48
CA GLU A 9 -61.96 -51.30 49.43
C GLU A 9 -62.63 -52.29 48.46
N HIS A 10 -63.21 -51.77 47.38
CA HIS A 10 -63.52 -52.59 46.21
C HIS A 10 -62.30 -52.58 45.27
N HIS A 11 -61.54 -53.68 45.32
CA HIS A 11 -60.54 -54.02 44.31
C HIS A 11 -61.23 -54.41 42.99
N ASP A 12 -61.74 -53.41 42.28
CA ASP A 12 -62.03 -53.59 40.86
C ASP A 12 -60.71 -53.52 40.11
N GLY A 13 -60.17 -54.71 39.84
CA GLY A 13 -59.06 -54.95 38.95
C GLY A 13 -59.36 -54.37 37.56
N ARG A 14 -59.09 -53.08 37.38
CA ARG A 14 -58.82 -52.51 36.07
C ARG A 14 -57.44 -53.02 35.67
N PRO A 15 -57.31 -53.86 34.62
CA PRO A 15 -56.02 -53.94 33.99
C PRO A 15 -55.70 -52.52 33.52
N LEU A 16 -54.66 -51.94 34.11
CA LEU A 16 -53.95 -50.85 33.44
C LEU A 16 -53.62 -51.42 32.08
N GLY A 17 -54.35 -50.98 31.06
CA GLY A 17 -53.98 -51.16 29.67
C GLY A 17 -52.68 -50.39 29.46
N LEU A 18 -51.58 -50.94 29.99
CA LEU A 18 -50.28 -50.82 29.40
C LEU A 18 -50.44 -51.47 28.04
N GLY A 19 -50.89 -50.67 27.07
CA GLY A 19 -50.80 -50.99 25.67
C GLY A 19 -49.31 -51.18 25.38
N VAL A 20 -48.87 -52.43 25.54
CA VAL A 20 -47.57 -52.90 25.10
C VAL A 20 -47.64 -53.03 23.57
N ASP A 21 -47.77 -51.90 22.90
CA ASP A 21 -47.53 -51.76 21.47
C ASP A 21 -46.42 -50.72 21.26
N SER A 22 -45.41 -50.74 22.13
CA SER A 22 -44.18 -49.96 22.00
C SER A 22 -43.20 -50.62 21.02
N HIS A 23 -43.69 -51.12 19.89
CA HIS A 23 -42.88 -51.66 18.81
C HIS A 23 -43.47 -51.27 17.45
N ASN A 24 -43.61 -49.98 17.14
CA ASN A 24 -43.66 -49.53 15.74
C ASN A 24 -43.45 -48.02 15.46
N ASN A 25 -42.89 -47.24 16.40
CA ASN A 25 -42.43 -45.88 16.08
C ASN A 25 -41.03 -45.87 15.42
N ARG A 26 -40.60 -46.97 14.79
CA ARG A 26 -39.40 -46.95 13.98
C ARG A 26 -39.78 -46.32 12.65
N ALA A 27 -39.33 -45.08 12.43
CA ALA A 27 -39.47 -44.41 11.15
C ALA A 27 -39.08 -45.40 10.02
N PRO A 28 -39.87 -45.50 8.93
CA PRO A 28 -39.59 -46.42 7.85
C PRO A 28 -38.14 -46.25 7.40
N VAL A 29 -37.33 -47.32 7.53
CA VAL A 29 -35.94 -47.27 7.10
C VAL A 29 -35.97 -47.05 5.59
N PRO A 30 -35.38 -45.96 5.07
CA PRO A 30 -35.40 -45.67 3.65
C PRO A 30 -34.76 -46.82 2.87
N SER A 31 -35.33 -47.13 1.71
CA SER A 31 -34.76 -48.13 0.81
C SER A 31 -33.32 -47.74 0.44
N SER A 32 -32.50 -48.75 0.14
CA SER A 32 -31.11 -48.54 -0.31
C SER A 32 -31.03 -47.50 -1.43
N ASP A 33 -31.96 -47.52 -2.38
CA ASP A 33 -31.97 -46.58 -3.49
C ASP A 33 -32.27 -45.16 -3.02
N LYS A 34 -33.23 -44.98 -2.12
CA LYS A 34 -33.53 -43.67 -1.52
C LYS A 34 -32.34 -43.10 -0.75
N LEU A 35 -31.56 -43.95 -0.07
CA LEU A 35 -30.32 -43.54 0.59
C LEU A 35 -29.23 -43.13 -0.41
N ARG A 36 -29.14 -43.81 -1.56
CA ARG A 36 -28.18 -43.46 -2.62
C ARG A 36 -28.51 -42.10 -3.25
N PHE A 37 -29.79 -41.85 -3.55
CA PHE A 37 -30.25 -40.56 -4.07
C PHE A 37 -29.99 -39.42 -3.09
N LEU A 38 -30.41 -39.56 -1.82
CA LEU A 38 -30.17 -38.53 -0.80
C LEU A 38 -28.68 -38.23 -0.61
N ARG A 39 -27.82 -39.26 -0.71
CA ARG A 39 -26.37 -39.06 -0.68
C ARG A 39 -25.90 -38.27 -1.91
N ALA A 40 -26.32 -38.66 -3.11
CA ALA A 40 -25.95 -37.96 -4.34
C ALA A 40 -26.37 -36.48 -4.30
N ASP A 41 -27.62 -36.18 -3.92
CA ASP A 41 -28.12 -34.81 -3.77
C ASP A 41 -27.30 -34.01 -2.76
N SER A 42 -26.93 -34.64 -1.63
CA SER A 42 -26.12 -33.98 -0.60
C SER A 42 -24.68 -33.72 -1.03
N GLU A 43 -24.11 -34.58 -1.87
CA GLU A 43 -22.77 -34.39 -2.42
C GLU A 43 -22.78 -33.34 -3.54
N GLU A 44 -23.82 -33.33 -4.39
CA GLU A 44 -24.00 -32.31 -5.43
C GLU A 44 -24.17 -30.91 -4.83
N ALA A 45 -24.99 -30.77 -3.78
CA ALA A 45 -25.14 -29.50 -3.06
C ALA A 45 -23.82 -28.99 -2.48
N LYS A 46 -23.05 -29.87 -1.81
CA LYS A 46 -21.73 -29.51 -1.27
C LYS A 46 -20.74 -29.12 -2.36
N ASN A 47 -20.74 -29.85 -3.48
CA ASN A 47 -19.85 -29.55 -4.59
C ASN A 47 -20.19 -28.19 -5.23
N GLY A 48 -21.48 -27.85 -5.33
CA GLY A 48 -21.92 -26.52 -5.76
C GLY A 48 -21.41 -25.42 -4.82
N ASP A 49 -21.65 -25.55 -3.52
CA ASP A 49 -21.20 -24.58 -2.51
C ASP A 49 -19.67 -24.40 -2.50
N LEU A 50 -18.92 -25.49 -2.71
CA LEU A 50 -17.46 -25.45 -2.80
C LEU A 50 -16.97 -24.71 -4.04
N LEU A 51 -17.61 -24.90 -5.20
CA LEU A 51 -17.26 -24.18 -6.43
C LEU A 51 -17.52 -22.68 -6.28
N ASP A 52 -18.65 -22.30 -5.70
CA ASP A 52 -18.99 -20.89 -5.44
C ASP A 52 -18.00 -20.26 -4.45
N ALA A 53 -17.62 -20.98 -3.39
CA ALA A 53 -16.63 -20.52 -2.43
C ALA A 53 -15.23 -20.34 -3.07
N LEU A 54 -14.84 -21.24 -3.97
CA LEU A 54 -13.57 -21.13 -4.71
C LEU A 54 -13.58 -19.92 -5.64
N GLU A 55 -14.66 -19.68 -6.38
CA GLU A 55 -14.78 -18.52 -7.27
C GLU A 55 -14.73 -17.21 -6.47
N MET A 56 -15.41 -17.15 -5.32
CA MET A 56 -15.35 -15.98 -4.44
C MET A 56 -13.94 -15.75 -3.88
N ALA A 57 -13.23 -16.82 -3.52
CA ALA A 57 -11.86 -16.74 -3.04
C ALA A 57 -10.89 -16.25 -4.14
N GLU A 58 -11.05 -16.73 -5.37
CA GLU A 58 -10.27 -16.29 -6.52
C GLU A 58 -10.51 -14.80 -6.81
N ARG A 59 -11.78 -14.38 -6.90
CA ARG A 59 -12.15 -12.97 -7.08
C ARG A 59 -11.62 -12.08 -5.95
N ALA A 60 -11.63 -12.55 -4.71
CA ALA A 60 -11.07 -11.81 -3.58
C ALA A 60 -9.54 -11.66 -3.70
N ARG A 61 -8.84 -12.71 -4.14
CA ARG A 61 -7.40 -12.67 -4.39
C ARG A 61 -7.05 -11.69 -5.50
N ASP A 62 -7.80 -11.68 -6.60
CA ASP A 62 -7.57 -10.75 -7.71
C ASP A 62 -7.77 -9.30 -7.29
N ARG A 63 -8.82 -9.03 -6.50
CA ARG A 63 -9.05 -7.70 -5.93
C ARG A 63 -7.92 -7.29 -4.98
N ALA A 64 -7.45 -8.19 -4.13
CA ALA A 64 -6.33 -7.92 -3.24
C ALA A 64 -5.06 -7.58 -4.03
N ALA A 65 -4.76 -8.36 -5.07
CA ALA A 65 -3.63 -8.10 -5.96
C ALA A 65 -3.75 -6.71 -6.63
N ALA A 66 -4.90 -6.38 -7.20
CA ALA A 66 -5.15 -5.08 -7.82
C ALA A 66 -4.96 -3.91 -6.85
N VAL A 67 -5.45 -4.03 -5.61
CA VAL A 67 -5.25 -3.03 -4.56
C VAL A 67 -3.78 -2.88 -4.20
N THR A 68 -3.03 -3.99 -4.08
CA THR A 68 -1.59 -3.92 -3.79
C THR A 68 -0.81 -3.24 -4.91
N GLU A 69 -1.10 -3.56 -6.18
CA GLU A 69 -0.46 -2.90 -7.32
C GLU A 69 -0.75 -1.39 -7.35
N ALA A 70 -2.00 -1.00 -7.09
CA ALA A 70 -2.38 0.41 -7.02
C ALA A 70 -1.61 1.12 -5.89
N ALA A 71 -1.55 0.52 -4.70
CA ALA A 71 -0.80 1.07 -3.57
C ALA A 71 0.70 1.20 -3.88
N GLU A 72 1.31 0.23 -4.55
CA GLU A 72 2.70 0.32 -4.98
C GLU A 72 2.93 1.43 -6.01
N ARG A 73 2.02 1.63 -6.97
CA ARG A 73 2.10 2.73 -7.93
C ARG A 73 2.06 4.08 -7.21
N THR A 74 1.10 4.27 -6.30
CA THR A 74 1.03 5.49 -5.49
C THR A 74 2.29 5.71 -4.65
N ARG A 75 2.85 4.65 -4.06
CA ARG A 75 4.11 4.74 -3.31
C ARG A 75 5.27 5.18 -4.19
N ARG A 76 5.41 4.61 -5.40
CA ARG A 76 6.45 4.99 -6.37
C ARG A 76 6.30 6.45 -6.80
N GLU A 77 5.07 6.90 -7.04
CA GLU A 77 4.78 8.30 -7.39
C GLU A 77 5.18 9.25 -6.26
N GLN A 78 4.80 8.94 -5.02
CA GLN A 78 5.18 9.73 -3.85
C GLN A 78 6.70 9.81 -3.67
N GLN A 79 7.40 8.68 -3.83
CA GLN A 79 8.87 8.66 -3.77
C GLN A 79 9.49 9.53 -4.87
N GLY A 80 8.95 9.48 -6.09
CA GLY A 80 9.39 10.34 -7.19
C GLY A 80 9.16 11.82 -6.92
N LEU A 81 8.05 12.20 -6.27
CA LEU A 81 7.80 13.58 -5.87
C LEU A 81 8.78 14.06 -4.80
N VAL A 82 9.06 13.23 -3.80
CA VAL A 82 10.05 13.53 -2.75
C VAL A 82 11.44 13.73 -3.37
N GLU A 83 11.82 12.87 -4.31
CA GLU A 83 13.11 12.99 -4.99
C GLU A 83 13.22 14.26 -5.83
N ARG A 84 12.15 14.63 -6.55
CA ARG A 84 12.08 15.91 -7.29
C ARG A 84 12.21 17.11 -6.36
N LEU A 85 11.52 17.09 -5.22
CA LEU A 85 11.64 18.15 -4.21
C LEU A 85 13.07 18.27 -3.70
N ARG A 86 13.72 17.14 -3.41
CA ARG A 86 15.12 17.12 -2.97
C ARG A 86 16.08 17.66 -4.06
N GLN A 87 15.82 17.36 -5.33
CA GLN A 87 16.60 17.91 -6.45
C GLN A 87 16.44 19.42 -6.56
N LEU A 88 15.21 19.93 -6.40
CA LEU A 88 14.92 21.37 -6.39
C LEU A 88 15.58 22.07 -5.20
N GLU A 89 15.51 21.49 -4.01
CA GLU A 89 16.19 21.98 -2.81
C GLU A 89 17.70 22.04 -3.03
N THR A 90 18.27 20.97 -3.61
CA THR A 90 19.69 20.94 -3.96
C THR A 90 20.02 22.03 -4.96
N ALA A 91 19.23 22.23 -6.02
CA ALA A 91 19.49 23.27 -7.02
C ALA A 91 19.34 24.70 -6.46
N ALA A 92 18.43 24.91 -5.50
CA ALA A 92 18.15 26.21 -4.91
C ALA A 92 19.20 26.63 -3.85
N PHE A 93 19.62 25.69 -3.00
CA PHE A 93 20.50 25.98 -1.86
C PHE A 93 21.95 25.57 -2.09
N CYS A 94 22.20 24.53 -2.88
CA CYS A 94 23.53 24.22 -3.40
C CYS A 94 23.65 24.89 -4.77
N GLY A 95 24.16 26.13 -4.80
CA GLY A 95 24.63 26.78 -6.03
C GLY A 95 25.65 25.92 -6.80
N PRO A 96 26.28 26.42 -7.89
CA PRO A 96 27.04 25.62 -8.88
C PRO A 96 28.30 24.85 -8.40
N HIS A 97 28.43 24.56 -7.11
CA HIS A 97 29.47 23.77 -6.48
C HIS A 97 29.64 22.35 -7.05
N GLN A 98 28.62 21.76 -7.67
CA GLN A 98 28.75 20.42 -8.27
C GLN A 98 29.40 20.43 -9.67
N ASN A 99 29.43 21.59 -10.35
CA ASN A 99 30.08 21.71 -11.65
C ASN A 99 31.60 21.97 -11.52
N GLU A 100 32.04 22.54 -10.40
CA GLU A 100 33.47 22.69 -10.12
C GLU A 100 34.09 21.35 -9.69
N SER A 101 33.37 20.55 -8.89
CA SER A 101 33.85 19.24 -8.42
C SER A 101 33.95 18.21 -9.56
N THR A 102 32.99 18.17 -10.47
CA THR A 102 33.03 17.27 -11.65
C THR A 102 34.14 17.64 -12.62
N ARG A 103 34.39 18.93 -12.83
CA ARG A 103 35.46 19.42 -13.70
C ARG A 103 36.86 19.17 -13.10
N ALA A 104 37.00 19.36 -11.79
CA ALA A 104 38.22 19.00 -11.05
C ALA A 104 38.46 17.47 -11.06
N ARG A 105 37.41 16.66 -10.88
CA ARG A 105 37.49 15.20 -10.95
C ARG A 105 37.80 14.67 -12.36
N ALA A 106 37.44 15.42 -13.40
CA ALA A 106 37.81 15.17 -14.79
C ALA A 106 39.19 15.73 -15.19
N GLY A 107 39.95 16.32 -14.25
CA GLY A 107 41.26 16.93 -14.52
C GLY A 107 41.19 18.19 -15.40
N LEU A 108 40.00 18.70 -15.66
CA LEU A 108 39.78 19.86 -16.51
C LEU A 108 40.00 21.12 -15.66
N GLY A 109 41.16 21.77 -15.82
CA GLY A 109 41.45 23.04 -15.14
C GLY A 109 40.38 24.13 -15.40
N PRO A 110 40.41 25.25 -14.65
CA PRO A 110 39.36 26.26 -14.63
C PRO A 110 38.98 26.77 -16.03
N SER A 111 37.69 27.05 -16.21
CA SER A 111 37.14 27.48 -17.51
C SER A 111 37.75 28.80 -17.98
N ARG A 112 37.79 29.03 -19.30
CA ARG A 112 38.26 30.30 -19.89
C ARG A 112 37.51 31.51 -19.31
N ARG A 113 36.21 31.35 -19.04
CA ARG A 113 35.36 32.36 -18.41
C ARG A 113 35.72 32.61 -16.94
N GLN A 114 36.10 31.56 -16.20
CA GLN A 114 36.53 31.65 -14.82
C GLN A 114 37.90 32.31 -14.68
N ARG A 115 38.86 31.98 -15.57
CA ARG A 115 40.16 32.68 -15.64
C ARG A 115 40.00 34.15 -15.98
N ARG A 116 39.08 34.50 -16.89
CA ARG A 116 38.77 35.90 -17.19
C ARG A 116 38.13 36.64 -16.01
N ARG A 117 37.38 35.96 -15.15
CA ARG A 117 36.81 36.56 -13.93
C ARG A 117 37.85 36.73 -12.83
N GLN A 118 38.77 35.78 -12.68
CA GLN A 118 39.86 35.85 -11.70
C GLN A 118 40.96 36.82 -12.15
N GLY A 119 41.25 36.94 -13.44
CA GLY A 119 42.23 37.90 -13.98
C GLY A 119 41.77 39.37 -13.99
N MET A 120 40.69 39.71 -13.30
CA MET A 120 40.22 41.09 -13.13
C MET A 120 40.38 41.61 -11.69
N SER A 121 40.96 40.82 -10.77
CA SER A 121 41.19 41.25 -9.39
C SER A 121 42.52 41.96 -9.14
N ASP A 122 43.43 41.99 -10.11
CA ASP A 122 44.81 42.47 -9.90
C ASP A 122 45.11 43.78 -10.66
N PHE A 123 44.10 44.63 -10.88
CA PHE A 123 44.34 45.99 -11.37
C PHE A 123 44.55 46.93 -10.17
N GLU A 124 45.80 47.10 -9.75
CA GLU A 124 46.24 48.23 -8.95
C GLU A 124 46.39 49.45 -9.88
N PRO A 125 45.58 50.52 -9.74
CA PRO A 125 45.87 51.77 -10.42
C PRO A 125 47.03 52.46 -9.70
N ASP A 126 48.20 52.51 -10.34
CA ASP A 126 49.29 53.40 -9.91
C ASP A 126 48.77 54.85 -9.93
N THR A 127 48.44 55.37 -8.75
CA THR A 127 48.17 56.79 -8.55
C THR A 127 49.49 57.52 -8.37
N GLU A 128 50.05 58.04 -9.46
CA GLU A 128 50.96 59.18 -9.39
C GLU A 128 50.48 60.29 -10.33
N GLU A 129 49.53 61.10 -9.82
CA GLU A 129 49.45 62.50 -10.22
C GLU A 129 50.38 63.32 -9.31
N GLN A 130 51.37 64.00 -9.90
CA GLN A 130 51.80 65.30 -9.39
C GLN A 130 52.41 66.14 -10.51
N GLY A 131 51.65 67.14 -10.95
CA GLY A 131 52.00 68.02 -12.06
C GLY A 131 53.02 69.10 -11.72
N ARG A 132 53.50 69.75 -12.80
CA ARG A 132 54.07 71.11 -12.96
C ARG A 132 54.83 71.08 -14.30
N SER A 133 54.95 72.10 -15.13
CA SER A 133 54.28 73.36 -15.37
C SER A 133 55.03 73.98 -16.57
N LYS A 134 54.31 74.59 -17.53
CA LYS A 134 54.76 75.66 -18.46
C LYS A 134 55.93 75.40 -19.42
N GLY A 135 55.72 75.74 -20.71
CA GLY A 135 56.80 76.06 -21.64
C GLY A 135 56.46 75.83 -23.12
N ASP A 136 55.76 76.81 -23.71
CA ASP A 136 55.63 77.24 -25.12
C ASP A 136 55.93 76.31 -26.34
N PRO A 137 55.12 76.37 -27.42
CA PRO A 137 55.46 75.86 -28.76
C PRO A 137 56.22 76.95 -29.58
N PRO A 138 56.54 76.82 -30.88
CA PRO A 138 56.72 75.67 -31.78
C PRO A 138 58.10 75.72 -32.51
N ALA A 139 58.41 74.77 -33.39
CA ALA A 139 59.08 75.11 -34.66
C ALA A 139 58.90 74.03 -35.74
N VAL A 140 58.56 74.54 -36.92
CA VAL A 140 58.28 73.88 -38.19
C VAL A 140 59.61 73.69 -38.96
N LYS A 141 59.92 72.43 -39.34
CA LYS A 141 60.53 71.93 -40.62
C LYS A 141 61.88 72.53 -41.11
N PRO A 142 62.59 71.96 -42.11
CA PRO A 142 62.27 70.90 -43.10
C PRO A 142 62.60 69.46 -42.70
#